data_AF-A0A9Q0TTJ1-F1
#
_entry.id   AF-A0A9Q0TTJ1-F1
#
_cell.length_a   1.000
_cell.length_b   1.000
_cell.length_c   1.000
_cell.angle_alpha   90.00
_cell.angle_beta   90.00
_cell.angle_gamma   90.00
#
_symmetry.space_group_name_H-M   'P 1'
#
loop_
_entity.id
_entity.type
_entity.pdbx_description
1 polymer ?
#
loop_
_entity_poly.entity_id
_entity_poly.type
_entity_poly.pdbx_seq_one_letter_code
_entity_poly.pdbx_strand_id
1 'polypeptide(L)'
;MFSIAIRVDGIHKRPWIGFQSWHAAGRKVSLSFKAEKVLEEKTQEENKDVMYFWARLGIDGGVTGSNEELSFWSMCDVLNGGHCRTAFEDAFRQMYGLPSYLEALPPMPQDGGHWSALHSWVMPTPSFLEFIMFSRMFVDSLDALQSNSSQVNKCLLSLTVLEEKHCYCRIMEVLVNVWAYHSARKMVYIDPHTGSVEEQHPIKQRKGITWKKYFNLTVLKSMDEDLAEAADDGDHPRERWLWPLTGEVHWQGIYEREREERYRIKMDKKRKIKEKLVERLKSGYKQKPLGG
;
A
#
# COMPACT_ATOMS: atom_id res chain seq x y z
N MET A 1 -4.98 -7.08 5.03
CA MET A 1 -4.66 -5.90 4.18
C MET A 1 -3.87 -6.27 2.92
N PHE A 2 -3.11 -7.37 2.89
CA PHE A 2 -2.35 -7.83 1.70
C PHE A 2 -3.14 -8.58 0.61
N SER A 3 -4.45 -8.81 0.80
CA SER A 3 -5.26 -9.56 -0.16
C SER A 3 -5.94 -8.72 -1.26
N ILE A 4 -5.65 -7.42 -1.36
CA ILE A 4 -6.32 -6.50 -2.31
C ILE A 4 -5.45 -6.16 -3.52
N ALA A 5 -4.20 -6.63 -3.59
CA ALA A 5 -3.33 -6.44 -4.76
C ALA A 5 -3.53 -7.53 -5.83
N ILE A 6 -4.78 -7.92 -6.09
CA ILE A 6 -5.16 -8.77 -7.22
C ILE A 6 -5.78 -7.84 -8.27
N ARG A 7 -5.07 -7.65 -9.41
CA ARG A 7 -5.55 -6.94 -10.61
C ARG A 7 -6.36 -5.66 -10.32
N VAL A 8 -5.77 -4.66 -9.68
CA VAL A 8 -6.48 -3.40 -9.33
C VAL A 8 -7.10 -2.73 -10.58
N ASP A 9 -6.44 -2.79 -11.74
CA ASP A 9 -6.97 -2.22 -13.00
C ASP A 9 -8.20 -2.98 -13.55
N GLY A 10 -8.34 -4.27 -13.23
CA GLY A 10 -9.51 -5.08 -13.61
C GLY A 10 -10.66 -5.00 -12.60
N ILE A 11 -10.34 -4.81 -11.32
CA ILE A 11 -11.29 -4.88 -10.19
C ILE A 11 -11.82 -3.49 -9.79
N HIS A 12 -11.00 -2.44 -9.86
CA HIS A 12 -11.33 -1.12 -9.34
C HIS A 12 -11.34 -0.04 -10.42
N LYS A 13 -12.48 0.07 -11.14
CA LYS A 13 -12.74 1.17 -12.09
C LYS A 13 -13.08 2.50 -11.39
N ARG A 14 -13.16 2.51 -10.06
CA ARG A 14 -13.55 3.69 -9.29
C ARG A 14 -12.36 4.65 -9.17
N PRO A 15 -12.58 5.97 -9.28
CA PRO A 15 -11.51 6.96 -9.16
C PRO A 15 -10.94 7.10 -7.74
N TRP A 16 -11.65 6.59 -6.73
CA TRP A 16 -11.27 6.67 -5.31
C TRP A 16 -11.37 5.30 -4.62
N ILE A 17 -10.50 5.10 -3.63
CA ILE A 17 -10.46 3.93 -2.76
C ILE A 17 -10.41 4.42 -1.32
N GLY A 18 -11.25 3.84 -0.47
CA GLY A 18 -11.29 4.16 0.96
C GLY A 18 -11.45 2.92 1.82
N PHE A 19 -11.02 3.05 3.07
CA PHE A 19 -11.08 2.03 4.10
C PHE A 19 -11.73 2.60 5.34
N GLN A 20 -12.56 1.78 5.98
CA GLN A 20 -13.05 2.02 7.33
C GLN A 20 -12.90 0.71 8.10
N SER A 21 -12.12 0.72 9.18
CA SER A 21 -12.01 -0.47 10.01
C SER A 21 -13.29 -0.68 10.84
N TRP A 22 -13.58 -1.94 11.15
CA TRP A 22 -14.63 -2.27 12.11
C TRP A 22 -14.33 -1.71 13.53
N HIS A 23 -13.05 -1.55 13.86
CA HIS A 23 -12.62 -0.86 15.08
C HIS A 23 -13.07 0.61 15.12
N ALA A 24 -13.12 1.30 13.98
CA ALA A 24 -13.65 2.66 13.90
C ALA A 24 -15.13 2.71 14.32
N ALA A 25 -15.93 1.71 13.94
CA ALA A 25 -17.31 1.58 14.40
C ALA A 25 -17.38 1.27 15.90
N GLY A 26 -16.51 0.39 16.40
CA GLY A 26 -16.40 0.07 17.83
C GLY A 26 -16.02 1.27 18.71
N ARG A 27 -15.27 2.22 18.15
CA ARG A 27 -14.87 3.47 18.83
C ARG A 27 -15.78 4.67 18.53
N LYS A 28 -16.91 4.45 17.84
CA LYS A 28 -17.87 5.51 17.43
C LYS A 28 -17.24 6.65 16.63
N VAL A 29 -16.24 6.32 15.82
CA VAL A 29 -15.60 7.24 14.87
C VAL A 29 -15.92 6.85 13.43
N SER A 30 -17.01 6.10 13.19
CA SER A 30 -17.54 5.88 11.84
C SER A 30 -18.18 7.15 11.31
N LEU A 31 -18.05 7.40 10.01
CA LEU A 31 -18.72 8.53 9.38
C LEU A 31 -20.25 8.43 9.54
N SER A 32 -20.87 9.55 9.90
CA SER A 32 -22.31 9.72 9.84
C SER A 32 -22.76 9.87 8.39
N PHE A 33 -24.02 9.59 8.10
CA PHE A 33 -24.58 9.82 6.75
C PHE A 33 -24.31 11.24 6.22
N LYS A 34 -24.33 12.24 7.11
CA LYS A 34 -24.02 13.63 6.77
C LYS A 34 -22.55 13.78 6.36
N ALA A 35 -21.62 13.21 7.15
CA ALA A 35 -20.20 13.29 6.87
C ALA A 35 -19.81 12.49 5.60
N GLU A 36 -20.45 11.34 5.37
CA GLU A 36 -20.29 10.55 4.14
C GLU A 36 -20.71 11.36 2.91
N LYS A 37 -21.85 12.06 2.97
CA LYS A 37 -22.32 12.90 1.88
C LYS A 37 -21.35 14.05 1.58
N VAL A 38 -20.84 14.71 2.62
CA VAL A 38 -19.83 15.78 2.45
C VAL A 38 -18.56 15.21 1.81
N LEU A 39 -18.10 14.04 2.25
CA LEU A 39 -16.94 13.39 1.67
C LEU A 39 -17.16 13.05 0.19
N GLU A 40 -18.33 12.50 -0.17
CA GLU A 40 -18.68 12.19 -1.56
C GLU A 40 -18.66 13.45 -2.43
N GLU A 41 -19.33 14.53 -2.00
CA GLU A 41 -19.32 15.82 -2.70
C GLU A 41 -17.88 16.33 -2.90
N LYS A 42 -17.05 16.28 -1.86
CA LYS A 42 -15.65 16.73 -1.92
C LYS A 42 -14.80 15.89 -2.88
N THR A 43 -14.99 14.58 -2.91
CA THR A 43 -14.26 13.68 -3.83
C THR A 43 -14.65 13.88 -5.30
N GLN A 44 -15.84 14.44 -5.56
CA GLN A 44 -16.27 14.81 -6.92
C GLN A 44 -15.76 16.19 -7.34
N GLU A 45 -15.72 17.15 -6.41
CA GLU A 45 -15.20 18.51 -6.64
C GLU A 45 -13.68 18.56 -6.82
N GLU A 46 -12.95 17.81 -5.99
CA GLU A 46 -11.50 17.94 -5.85
C GLU A 46 -10.76 16.83 -6.63
N ASN A 47 -10.28 17.17 -7.82
CA ASN A 47 -9.72 16.18 -8.76
C ASN A 47 -8.26 15.75 -8.50
N LYS A 48 -7.61 16.14 -7.39
CA LYS A 48 -6.14 15.96 -7.25
C LYS A 48 -5.66 15.66 -5.82
N ASP A 49 -5.00 14.51 -5.66
CA ASP A 49 -3.96 14.21 -4.66
C ASP A 49 -4.25 14.62 -3.20
N VAL A 50 -5.47 14.35 -2.74
CA VAL A 50 -5.91 14.55 -1.35
C VAL A 50 -6.15 13.21 -0.66
N MET A 51 -5.66 13.09 0.57
CA MET A 51 -6.03 12.02 1.50
C MET A 51 -6.99 12.59 2.54
N TYR A 52 -8.23 12.11 2.53
CA TYR A 52 -9.20 12.39 3.57
C TYR A 52 -9.12 11.32 4.66
N PHE A 53 -9.23 11.71 5.93
CA PHE A 53 -9.26 10.79 7.06
C PHE A 53 -10.15 11.31 8.18
N TRP A 54 -10.61 10.43 9.07
CA TRP A 54 -11.59 10.81 10.10
C TRP A 54 -11.37 10.15 11.47
N ALA A 55 -10.54 9.11 11.59
CA ALA A 55 -10.07 8.62 12.88
C ALA A 55 -8.71 9.24 13.21
N ARG A 56 -8.53 9.66 14.46
CA ARG A 56 -7.38 10.44 14.92
C ARG A 56 -6.44 9.60 15.78
N LEU A 57 -5.15 9.71 15.52
CA LEU A 57 -4.10 9.21 16.42
C LEU A 57 -4.15 9.99 17.75
N GLY A 58 -4.11 9.30 18.89
CA GLY A 58 -4.10 9.91 20.23
C GLY A 58 -5.44 9.93 20.97
N ILE A 59 -6.58 10.17 20.30
CA ILE A 59 -7.91 10.17 20.96
C ILE A 59 -8.41 8.73 21.22
N ASP A 60 -7.98 7.80 20.38
CA ASP A 60 -8.54 6.44 20.34
C ASP A 60 -7.64 5.39 21.03
N GLY A 61 -6.43 5.76 21.49
CA GLY A 61 -5.41 4.83 22.00
C GLY A 61 -5.59 4.29 23.42
N GLY A 62 -6.55 4.80 24.20
CA GLY A 62 -6.85 4.29 25.54
C GLY A 62 -5.75 4.43 26.61
N VAL A 63 -4.66 5.15 26.33
CA VAL A 63 -3.55 5.33 27.29
C VAL A 63 -3.43 6.82 27.65
N THR A 64 -3.93 7.11 28.85
CA THR A 64 -3.55 8.20 29.78
C THR A 64 -3.68 9.66 29.32
N GLY A 65 -4.76 10.32 29.75
CA GLY A 65 -4.80 11.22 30.92
C GLY A 65 -3.71 12.29 31.19
N SER A 66 -2.73 12.52 30.30
CA SER A 66 -1.75 13.60 30.46
C SER A 66 -1.82 14.56 29.27
N ASN A 67 -2.09 15.84 29.56
CA ASN A 67 -2.20 16.97 28.63
C ASN A 67 -0.90 17.33 27.87
N GLU A 68 0.04 16.40 27.67
CA GLU A 68 1.21 16.64 26.82
C GLU A 68 0.92 16.11 25.42
N GLU A 69 0.94 17.01 24.43
CA GLU A 69 0.83 16.64 23.02
C GLU A 69 2.03 15.76 22.64
N LEU A 70 1.84 14.44 22.62
CA LEU A 70 2.85 13.49 22.19
C LEU A 70 3.20 13.72 20.72
N SER A 71 4.50 13.68 20.39
CA SER A 71 4.96 13.72 19.00
C SER A 71 4.46 12.49 18.20
N PHE A 72 4.44 12.59 16.87
CA PHE A 72 4.07 11.47 15.99
C PHE A 72 4.82 10.17 16.32
N TRP A 73 6.16 10.24 16.40
CA TRP A 73 6.98 9.07 16.69
C TRP A 73 6.79 8.57 18.11
N SER A 74 6.57 9.46 19.08
CA SER A 74 6.22 9.06 20.46
C SER A 74 4.91 8.28 20.51
N MET A 75 3.87 8.74 19.80
CA MET A 75 2.60 7.99 19.70
C MET A 75 2.80 6.64 19.00
N CYS A 76 3.64 6.60 17.96
CA CYS A 76 3.95 5.34 17.29
C CYS A 76 4.66 4.34 18.21
N ASP A 77 5.63 4.81 19.00
CA ASP A 77 6.35 4.00 19.97
C ASP A 77 5.38 3.42 21.02
N VAL A 78 4.45 4.23 21.54
CA VAL A 78 3.39 3.75 22.47
C VAL A 78 2.54 2.63 21.85
N LEU A 79 2.21 2.73 20.56
CA LEU A 79 1.39 1.72 19.87
C LEU A 79 2.15 0.44 19.51
N ASN A 80 3.48 0.48 19.38
CA ASN A 80 4.30 -0.62 18.87
C ASN A 80 5.43 -1.03 19.83
N GLY A 81 5.12 -1.10 21.12
CA GLY A 81 6.03 -1.66 22.12
C GLY A 81 7.32 -0.88 22.37
N GLY A 82 7.36 0.40 22.02
CA GLY A 82 8.53 1.28 22.20
C GLY A 82 9.57 1.19 21.07
N HIS A 83 9.33 0.37 20.05
CA HIS A 83 10.31 0.07 19.00
C HIS A 83 9.95 0.66 17.62
N CYS A 84 8.88 1.46 17.52
CA CYS A 84 8.43 1.95 16.22
C CYS A 84 9.50 2.76 15.51
N ARG A 85 10.12 3.72 16.20
CA ARG A 85 11.09 4.63 15.61
C ARG A 85 12.28 3.90 15.01
N THR A 86 12.89 3.02 15.81
CA THR A 86 14.06 2.23 15.41
C THR A 86 13.70 1.27 14.29
N ALA A 87 12.57 0.57 14.41
CA ALA A 87 12.12 -0.37 13.38
C ALA A 87 11.81 0.33 12.06
N PHE A 88 11.19 1.52 12.12
CA PHE A 88 10.89 2.30 10.92
C PHE A 88 12.17 2.78 10.26
N GLU A 89 13.08 3.37 11.05
CA GLU A 89 14.36 3.86 10.55
C GLU A 89 15.19 2.75 9.90
N ASP A 90 15.30 1.60 10.55
CA ASP A 90 16.06 0.45 10.04
C ASP A 90 15.41 -0.16 8.81
N ALA A 91 14.07 -0.29 8.79
CA ALA A 91 13.35 -0.81 7.63
C ALA A 91 13.44 0.14 6.43
N PHE A 92 13.34 1.45 6.66
CA PHE A 92 13.48 2.47 5.62
C PHE A 92 14.91 2.49 5.07
N ARG A 93 15.92 2.40 5.95
CA ARG A 93 17.33 2.28 5.57
C ARG A 93 17.56 1.05 4.71
N GLN A 94 17.04 -0.10 5.13
CA GLN A 94 17.18 -1.36 4.40
C GLN A 94 16.49 -1.29 3.04
N MET A 95 15.26 -0.76 2.97
CA MET A 95 14.47 -0.68 1.75
C MET A 95 15.19 0.12 0.64
N TYR A 96 15.85 1.22 1.02
CA TYR A 96 16.57 2.08 0.07
C TYR A 96 18.08 1.80 -0.01
N GLY A 97 18.60 0.79 0.70
CA GLY A 97 20.04 0.50 0.75
C GLY A 97 20.89 1.66 1.28
N LEU A 98 20.36 2.43 2.25
CA LEU A 98 21.05 3.61 2.76
C LEU A 98 22.20 3.21 3.72
N PRO A 99 23.35 3.90 3.67
CA PRO A 99 24.42 3.71 4.65
C PRO A 99 23.98 4.00 6.10
N SER A 100 24.60 3.34 7.06
CA SER A 100 24.28 3.46 8.49
C SER A 100 24.46 4.86 9.08
N TYR A 101 25.35 5.68 8.52
CA TYR A 101 25.60 7.04 8.99
C TYR A 101 24.55 8.06 8.51
N LEU A 102 23.67 7.68 7.56
CA LEU A 102 22.59 8.54 7.11
C LEU A 102 21.36 8.37 8.01
N GLU A 103 20.77 9.51 8.38
CA GLU A 103 19.47 9.57 9.04
C GLU A 103 18.41 9.00 8.08
N ALA A 104 17.70 7.96 8.53
CA ALA A 104 16.71 7.25 7.72
C ALA A 104 15.29 7.34 8.32
N LEU A 105 15.13 8.08 9.43
CA LEU A 105 13.82 8.34 10.04
C LEU A 105 13.23 9.63 9.45
N PRO A 106 12.10 9.57 8.74
CA PRO A 106 11.50 10.78 8.19
C PRO A 106 11.02 11.74 9.29
N PRO A 107 11.35 13.05 9.21
CA PRO A 107 10.94 14.02 10.22
C PRO A 107 9.45 14.34 10.14
N MET A 108 8.75 14.22 11.27
CA MET A 108 7.32 14.49 11.41
C MET A 108 7.11 15.73 12.30
N PRO A 109 6.29 16.71 11.90
CA PRO A 109 6.17 17.99 12.61
C PRO A 109 5.42 17.87 13.94
N GLN A 110 5.64 18.86 14.80
CA GLN A 110 4.87 19.10 16.04
C GLN A 110 4.12 20.43 15.89
N ASP A 111 3.24 20.50 14.90
CA ASP A 111 2.46 21.69 14.53
C ASP A 111 1.03 21.68 15.09
N GLY A 112 0.73 20.74 16.00
CA GLY A 112 -0.60 20.54 16.58
C GLY A 112 -1.61 19.85 15.66
N GLY A 113 -1.23 19.48 14.44
CA GLY A 113 -2.12 18.80 13.50
C GLY A 113 -2.41 17.35 13.90
N HIS A 114 -3.51 16.82 13.37
CA HIS A 114 -3.95 15.45 13.62
C HIS A 114 -3.45 14.44 12.59
N TRP A 115 -3.16 13.22 13.03
CA TRP A 115 -2.74 12.11 12.18
C TRP A 115 -3.85 11.06 12.02
N SER A 116 -3.89 10.39 10.88
CA SER A 116 -4.84 9.30 10.61
C SER A 116 -4.53 8.07 11.47
N ALA A 117 -5.58 7.37 11.91
CA ALA A 117 -5.49 6.11 12.63
C ALA A 117 -6.49 5.07 12.09
N LEU A 118 -6.38 3.82 12.55
CA LEU A 118 -7.37 2.75 12.35
C LEU A 118 -7.72 2.44 10.88
N HIS A 119 -6.84 2.80 9.94
CA HIS A 119 -7.11 2.71 8.50
C HIS A 119 -8.46 3.35 8.09
N SER A 120 -8.74 4.52 8.64
CA SER A 120 -9.96 5.30 8.39
C SER A 120 -9.66 6.48 7.48
N TRP A 121 -9.54 6.20 6.18
CA TRP A 121 -9.17 7.18 5.16
C TRP A 121 -9.71 6.83 3.78
N VAL A 122 -9.74 7.82 2.90
CA VAL A 122 -10.04 7.68 1.46
C VAL A 122 -9.09 8.56 0.63
N MET A 123 -8.64 8.04 -0.50
CA MET A 123 -7.73 8.75 -1.41
C MET A 123 -7.97 8.33 -2.88
N PRO A 124 -7.49 9.10 -3.88
CA PRO A 124 -7.59 8.72 -5.27
C PRO A 124 -6.89 7.39 -5.55
N THR A 125 -7.42 6.60 -6.47
CA THR A 125 -6.85 5.29 -6.85
C THR A 125 -5.36 5.37 -7.23
N PRO A 126 -4.86 6.38 -8.00
CA PRO A 126 -3.43 6.49 -8.27
C PRO A 126 -2.58 6.69 -7.00
N SER A 127 -3.04 7.55 -6.08
CA SER A 127 -2.40 7.78 -4.78
C SER A 127 -2.39 6.51 -3.92
N PHE A 128 -3.50 5.75 -3.93
CA PHE A 128 -3.57 4.46 -3.25
C PHE A 128 -2.54 3.46 -3.82
N LEU A 129 -2.40 3.37 -5.14
CA LEU A 129 -1.42 2.46 -5.76
C LEU A 129 0.02 2.82 -5.37
N GLU A 130 0.37 4.11 -5.38
CA GLU A 130 1.67 4.58 -4.89
C GLU A 130 1.91 4.20 -3.43
N PHE A 131 0.90 4.39 -2.57
CA PHE A 131 0.99 3.99 -1.17
C PHE A 131 1.19 2.48 -1.02
N ILE A 132 0.47 1.66 -1.80
CA ILE A 132 0.59 0.20 -1.74
C ILE A 132 1.99 -0.25 -2.16
N MET A 133 2.55 0.28 -3.26
CA MET A 133 3.93 0.01 -3.70
C MET A 133 4.94 0.30 -2.59
N PHE A 134 4.85 1.49 -1.99
CA PHE A 134 5.71 1.84 -0.85
C PHE A 134 5.49 0.88 0.33
N SER A 135 4.24 0.63 0.71
CA SER A 135 3.91 -0.11 1.92
C SER A 135 4.38 -1.56 1.90
N ARG A 136 4.27 -2.23 0.75
CA ARG A 136 4.66 -3.64 0.63
C ARG A 136 6.18 -3.83 0.63
N MET A 137 6.92 -2.94 -0.03
CA MET A 137 8.40 -2.93 0.03
C MET A 137 8.89 -2.59 1.44
N PHE A 138 8.22 -1.65 2.11
CA PHE A 138 8.56 -1.29 3.49
C PHE A 138 8.33 -2.45 4.46
N VAL A 139 7.18 -3.14 4.36
CA VAL A 139 6.90 -4.31 5.20
C VAL A 139 7.84 -5.46 4.90
N ASP A 140 8.20 -5.69 3.63
CA ASP A 140 9.21 -6.68 3.27
C ASP A 140 10.56 -6.39 3.95
N SER A 141 10.97 -5.12 3.94
CA SER A 141 12.20 -4.65 4.59
C SER A 141 12.13 -4.78 6.12
N LEU A 142 10.98 -4.47 6.71
CA LEU A 142 10.73 -4.64 8.13
C LEU A 142 10.75 -6.11 8.57
N ASP A 143 10.17 -7.01 7.77
CA ASP A 143 10.20 -8.45 8.01
C ASP A 143 11.64 -9.00 7.94
N ALA A 144 12.44 -8.46 7.03
CA ALA A 144 13.85 -8.81 6.88
C ALA A 144 14.71 -8.41 8.10
N LEU A 145 14.29 -7.44 8.91
CA LEU A 145 14.99 -7.15 10.18
C LEU A 145 14.82 -8.30 11.20
N GLN A 146 13.75 -9.07 11.07
CA GLN A 146 13.44 -10.16 12.00
C GLN A 146 14.20 -11.46 11.68
N SER A 147 14.68 -11.65 10.44
CA SER A 147 15.46 -12.85 10.07
C SER A 147 16.81 -12.94 10.79
N ASN A 148 17.34 -11.81 11.29
CA ASN A 148 18.57 -11.76 12.09
C ASN A 148 18.35 -12.09 13.57
N SER A 149 17.10 -12.30 14.02
CA SER A 149 16.77 -12.65 15.40
C SER A 149 16.86 -14.15 15.63
N SER A 150 17.53 -14.57 16.71
CA SER A 150 17.57 -15.97 17.18
C SER A 150 16.21 -16.52 17.63
N GLN A 151 15.16 -15.68 17.64
CA GLN A 151 13.79 -16.04 18.03
C GLN A 151 12.85 -15.93 16.82
N VAL A 152 12.86 -16.96 15.98
CA VAL A 152 12.10 -17.09 14.72
C VAL A 152 10.60 -16.75 14.88
N ASN A 153 10.04 -16.93 16.07
CA ASN A 153 8.60 -16.77 16.35
C ASN A 153 8.20 -15.47 17.06
N LYS A 154 9.13 -14.55 17.37
CA LYS A 154 8.79 -13.30 18.07
C LYS A 154 8.85 -12.08 17.17
N CYS A 155 7.79 -11.28 17.24
CA CYS A 155 7.67 -10.01 16.55
C CYS A 155 8.41 -8.89 17.30
N LEU A 156 9.24 -8.12 16.59
CA LEU A 156 9.99 -6.99 17.16
C LEU A 156 9.13 -5.80 17.64
N LEU A 157 7.88 -5.71 17.16
CA LEU A 157 6.91 -4.66 17.51
C LEU A 157 5.86 -5.12 18.53
N SER A 158 6.01 -6.33 19.06
CA SER A 158 5.01 -6.94 19.94
C SER A 158 5.45 -6.96 21.39
N LEU A 159 4.52 -6.65 22.30
CA LEU A 159 4.69 -6.84 23.74
C LEU A 159 4.00 -8.11 24.25
N THR A 160 3.04 -8.67 23.50
CA THR A 160 2.21 -9.80 23.93
C THR A 160 2.07 -10.88 22.86
N VAL A 161 1.74 -12.10 23.26
CA VAL A 161 1.52 -13.22 22.33
C VAL A 161 0.37 -12.96 21.35
N LEU A 162 -0.64 -12.17 21.74
CA LEU A 162 -1.75 -11.82 20.85
C LEU A 162 -1.29 -10.88 19.74
N GLU A 163 -0.46 -9.91 20.10
CA GLU A 163 0.09 -8.89 19.22
C GLU A 163 1.08 -9.48 18.20
N GLU A 164 1.77 -10.57 18.55
CA GLU A 164 2.66 -11.29 17.62
C GLU A 164 1.92 -11.77 16.35
N LYS A 165 0.63 -12.11 16.47
CA LYS A 165 -0.22 -12.52 15.32
C LYS A 165 -0.51 -11.38 14.35
N HIS A 166 -0.35 -10.13 14.79
CA HIS A 166 -0.64 -8.92 14.04
C HIS A 166 0.57 -7.99 14.01
N CYS A 167 1.77 -8.58 13.95
CA CYS A 167 3.06 -7.92 14.14
C CYS A 167 3.19 -6.58 13.40
N TYR A 168 2.84 -6.56 12.11
CA TYR A 168 2.98 -5.38 11.26
C TYR A 168 1.69 -4.54 11.16
N CYS A 169 0.56 -4.97 11.72
CA CYS A 169 -0.70 -4.26 11.54
C CYS A 169 -0.65 -2.83 12.13
N ARG A 170 -0.05 -2.66 13.31
CA ARG A 170 -0.03 -1.36 14.00
C ARG A 170 0.95 -0.36 13.37
N ILE A 171 2.10 -0.81 12.89
CA ILE A 171 3.00 0.07 12.14
C ILE A 171 2.42 0.43 10.76
N MET A 172 1.66 -0.47 10.14
CA MET A 172 0.94 -0.19 8.90
C MET A 172 -0.14 0.88 9.06
N GLU A 173 -0.77 0.97 10.24
CA GLU A 173 -1.74 2.04 10.54
C GLU A 173 -1.11 3.44 10.49
N VAL A 174 0.15 3.58 10.92
CA VAL A 174 0.83 4.88 10.92
C VAL A 174 1.55 5.17 9.60
N LEU A 175 1.86 4.13 8.80
CA LEU A 175 2.67 4.23 7.59
C LEU A 175 2.07 5.18 6.55
N VAL A 176 0.74 5.20 6.45
CA VAL A 176 0.00 6.10 5.53
C VAL A 176 0.25 7.57 5.85
N ASN A 177 0.44 7.93 7.12
CA ASN A 177 0.73 9.31 7.52
C ASN A 177 2.10 9.75 7.04
N VAL A 178 3.12 8.91 7.25
CA VAL A 178 4.50 9.19 6.79
C VAL A 178 4.51 9.31 5.27
N TRP A 179 3.90 8.36 4.57
CA TRP A 179 3.78 8.39 3.12
C TRP A 179 3.07 9.67 2.64
N ALA A 180 1.87 9.98 3.14
CA ALA A 180 1.09 11.14 2.70
C ALA A 180 1.81 12.47 2.99
N TYR A 181 2.47 12.57 4.14
CA TYR A 181 3.22 13.76 4.52
C TYR A 181 4.42 14.00 3.59
N HIS A 182 5.27 12.99 3.42
CA HIS A 182 6.53 13.14 2.68
C HIS A 182 6.39 13.06 1.15
N SER A 183 5.32 12.46 0.62
CA SER A 183 4.92 12.54 -0.80
C SER A 183 4.20 13.86 -1.15
N ALA A 184 3.98 14.73 -0.16
CA ALA A 184 3.31 16.02 -0.30
C ALA A 184 1.85 15.93 -0.78
N ARG A 185 1.12 14.91 -0.32
CA ARG A 185 -0.34 14.85 -0.47
C ARG A 185 -1.01 15.82 0.50
N LYS A 186 -2.09 16.43 0.06
CA LYS A 186 -2.94 17.23 0.95
C LYS A 186 -3.63 16.27 1.92
N MET A 187 -3.55 16.55 3.20
CA MET A 187 -4.18 15.72 4.23
C MET A 187 -5.34 16.50 4.82
N VAL A 188 -6.54 15.94 4.79
CA VAL A 188 -7.75 16.62 5.26
C VAL A 188 -8.45 15.75 6.28
N TYR A 189 -8.61 16.29 7.48
CA TYR A 189 -9.45 15.68 8.50
C TYR A 189 -10.92 16.00 8.20
N ILE A 190 -11.79 14.99 8.32
CA ILE A 190 -13.24 15.13 8.31
C ILE A 190 -13.75 14.74 9.69
N ASP A 191 -14.53 15.63 10.31
CA ASP A 191 -15.24 15.29 11.52
C ASP A 191 -16.32 14.23 11.23
N PRO A 192 -16.25 13.04 11.86
CA PRO A 192 -17.11 11.93 11.49
C PRO A 192 -18.58 12.18 11.79
N HIS A 193 -18.92 13.13 12.66
CA HIS A 193 -20.31 13.41 13.04
C HIS A 193 -20.90 14.56 12.24
N THR A 194 -20.20 15.68 12.18
CA THR A 194 -20.68 16.94 11.60
C THR A 194 -20.39 17.05 10.11
N GLY A 195 -19.36 16.36 9.63
CA GLY A 195 -18.82 16.50 8.28
C GLY A 195 -17.93 17.73 8.07
N SER A 196 -17.55 18.47 9.13
CA SER A 196 -16.63 19.60 8.98
C SER A 196 -15.27 19.14 8.49
N VAL A 197 -14.68 19.86 7.54
CA VAL A 197 -13.39 19.52 6.93
C VAL A 197 -12.31 20.53 7.32
N GLU A 198 -11.11 20.03 7.59
CA GLU A 198 -9.96 20.87 7.94
C GLU A 198 -8.66 20.29 7.36
N GLU A 199 -7.87 21.12 6.67
CA GLU A 199 -6.55 20.71 6.20
C GLU A 199 -5.58 20.55 7.37
N GLN A 200 -4.95 19.39 7.47
CA GLN A 200 -3.99 19.04 8.50
C GLN A 200 -2.57 19.08 7.93
N HIS A 201 -1.65 19.64 8.71
CA HIS A 201 -0.25 19.85 8.33
C HIS A 201 -0.13 20.55 6.96
N PRO A 202 -0.49 21.83 6.78
CA PRO A 202 -0.64 22.42 5.45
C PRO A 202 0.58 22.27 4.53
N ILE A 203 0.38 21.94 3.24
CA ILE A 203 1.49 21.69 2.29
C ILE A 203 2.49 22.85 2.24
N LYS A 204 1.99 24.09 2.37
CA LYS A 204 2.82 25.32 2.36
C LYS A 204 3.90 25.31 3.44
N GLN A 205 3.62 24.70 4.60
CA GLN A 205 4.53 24.63 5.75
C GLN A 205 5.56 23.51 5.61
N ARG A 206 5.36 22.54 4.69
CA ARG A 206 6.25 21.37 4.54
C ARG A 206 7.43 21.59 3.58
N LYS A 207 7.55 22.79 2.98
CA LYS A 207 8.59 23.08 1.98
C LYS A 207 9.99 22.92 2.58
N GLY A 208 10.85 22.15 1.90
CA GLY A 208 12.22 21.85 2.36
C GLY A 208 12.32 20.75 3.41
N ILE A 209 11.21 20.30 4.00
CA ILE A 209 11.18 19.25 5.04
C ILE A 209 10.79 17.89 4.44
N THR A 210 9.87 17.89 3.45
CA THR A 210 9.39 16.64 2.82
C THR A 210 10.49 15.84 2.14
N TRP A 211 10.37 14.52 2.22
CA TRP A 211 11.33 13.55 1.68
C TRP A 211 10.93 13.06 0.28
N LYS A 212 10.47 13.98 -0.58
CA LYS A 212 9.83 13.65 -1.86
C LYS A 212 10.63 12.73 -2.77
N LYS A 213 11.97 12.78 -2.68
CA LYS A 213 12.87 11.95 -3.48
C LYS A 213 12.67 10.45 -3.22
N TYR A 214 12.39 10.07 -1.96
CA TYR A 214 12.18 8.68 -1.56
C TYR A 214 10.77 8.22 -1.93
N PHE A 215 9.77 9.09 -1.74
CA PHE A 215 8.37 8.81 -2.02
C PHE A 215 7.94 9.17 -3.45
N ASN A 216 8.89 9.19 -4.39
CA ASN A 216 8.62 9.51 -5.79
C ASN A 216 8.05 8.27 -6.51
N LEU A 217 6.96 8.43 -7.25
CA LEU A 217 6.33 7.33 -8.01
C LEU A 217 7.32 6.58 -8.91
N THR A 218 8.20 7.27 -9.64
CA THR A 218 9.15 6.61 -10.53
C THR A 218 10.16 5.77 -9.76
N VAL A 219 10.64 6.27 -8.62
CA VAL A 219 11.56 5.53 -7.75
C VAL A 219 10.87 4.30 -7.17
N LEU A 220 9.69 4.49 -6.59
CA LEU A 220 8.90 3.40 -6.00
C LEU A 220 8.61 2.34 -7.06
N LYS A 221 8.13 2.74 -8.24
CA LYS A 221 7.80 1.81 -9.32
C LYS A 221 9.02 1.03 -9.81
N SER A 222 10.18 1.68 -9.99
CA SER A 222 11.41 0.99 -10.39
C SER A 222 11.80 -0.07 -9.38
N MET A 223 11.87 0.28 -8.09
CA MET A 223 12.20 -0.68 -7.02
C MET A 223 11.19 -1.84 -6.95
N ASP A 224 9.92 -1.55 -7.19
CA ASP A 224 8.83 -2.52 -7.17
C ASP A 224 8.91 -3.52 -8.33
N GLU A 225 9.34 -3.05 -9.51
CA GLU A 225 9.59 -3.85 -10.71
C GLU A 225 10.89 -4.67 -10.56
N ASP A 226 11.95 -4.10 -9.99
CA ASP A 226 13.23 -4.80 -9.73
C ASP A 226 13.03 -6.01 -8.80
N LEU A 227 12.23 -5.86 -7.74
CA LEU A 227 11.87 -6.98 -6.86
C LEU A 227 11.03 -8.04 -7.59
N ALA A 228 10.22 -7.62 -8.56
CA ALA A 228 9.40 -8.53 -9.37
C ALA A 228 10.21 -9.36 -10.35
N GLU A 229 11.18 -8.73 -11.00
CA GLU A 229 12.16 -9.42 -11.83
C GLU A 229 12.96 -10.42 -11.00
N ALA A 230 13.50 -10.01 -9.85
CA ALA A 230 14.30 -10.89 -8.97
C ALA A 230 13.55 -12.16 -8.54
N ALA A 231 12.26 -12.04 -8.22
CA ALA A 231 11.47 -13.21 -7.83
C ALA A 231 11.12 -14.13 -8.99
N ASP A 232 10.84 -13.57 -10.16
CA ASP A 232 10.58 -14.35 -11.36
C ASP A 232 11.82 -15.15 -11.80
N ASP A 233 13.01 -14.57 -11.61
CA ASP A 233 14.30 -15.20 -11.89
C ASP A 233 14.75 -16.19 -10.80
N GLY A 234 14.05 -16.21 -9.67
CA GLY A 234 14.40 -17.04 -8.52
C GLY A 234 15.59 -16.52 -7.72
N ASP A 235 15.99 -15.27 -7.91
CA ASP A 235 17.07 -14.59 -7.18
C ASP A 235 16.57 -14.08 -5.81
N HIS A 236 16.20 -15.02 -4.95
CA HIS A 236 15.69 -14.71 -3.62
C HIS A 236 16.82 -14.16 -2.76
N PRO A 237 16.75 -12.89 -2.27
CA PRO A 237 17.85 -12.29 -1.51
C PRO A 237 18.03 -12.96 -0.14
N ARG A 238 17.05 -13.74 0.32
CA ARG A 238 17.00 -14.36 1.64
C ARG A 238 15.97 -15.50 1.68
N GLU A 239 16.15 -16.41 2.65
CA GLU A 239 15.27 -17.57 2.85
C GLU A 239 13.83 -17.17 3.22
N ARG A 240 13.68 -16.16 4.08
CA ARG A 240 12.38 -15.57 4.43
C ARG A 240 12.15 -14.29 3.65
N TRP A 241 11.41 -14.37 2.56
CA TRP A 241 11.05 -13.22 1.71
C TRP A 241 9.54 -13.08 1.65
N LEU A 242 9.01 -11.95 2.15
CA LEU A 242 7.56 -11.73 2.22
C LEU A 242 7.01 -11.27 0.87
N TRP A 243 7.78 -10.48 0.12
CA TRP A 243 7.57 -10.24 -1.29
C TRP A 243 7.86 -11.55 -2.06
N PRO A 244 7.06 -12.03 -3.04
CA PRO A 244 5.86 -11.45 -3.67
C PRO A 244 4.53 -11.70 -2.94
N LEU A 245 4.52 -12.40 -1.81
CA LEU A 245 3.27 -12.83 -1.15
C LEU A 245 2.37 -11.65 -0.74
N THR A 246 2.89 -10.43 -0.75
CA THR A 246 2.17 -9.17 -0.55
C THR A 246 1.30 -8.72 -1.73
N GLY A 247 1.41 -9.33 -2.91
CA GLY A 247 0.61 -9.02 -4.10
C GLY A 247 1.35 -9.18 -5.44
N GLU A 248 0.60 -9.39 -6.52
CA GLU A 248 1.16 -9.51 -7.88
C GLU A 248 1.66 -8.15 -8.40
N VAL A 249 2.82 -8.13 -9.05
CA VAL A 249 3.34 -6.99 -9.82
C VAL A 249 3.35 -7.33 -11.28
N HIS A 250 2.90 -6.40 -12.11
CA HIS A 250 3.10 -6.50 -13.54
C HIS A 250 4.29 -5.62 -13.92
N TRP A 251 5.41 -6.24 -14.27
CA TRP A 251 6.60 -5.58 -14.77
C TRP A 251 6.80 -5.90 -16.26
N GLN A 252 7.75 -5.22 -16.88
CA GLN A 252 7.97 -5.27 -18.33
C GLN A 252 8.12 -6.70 -18.87
N GLY A 253 8.88 -7.57 -18.20
CA GLY A 253 9.08 -8.97 -18.61
C GLY A 253 7.82 -9.81 -18.59
N ILE A 254 6.88 -9.59 -17.66
CA ILE A 254 5.57 -10.24 -17.68
C ILE A 254 4.79 -9.84 -18.95
N TYR A 255 4.77 -8.55 -19.28
CA TYR A 255 4.10 -8.07 -20.49
C TYR A 255 4.72 -8.63 -21.77
N GLU A 256 6.05 -8.75 -21.81
CA GLU A 256 6.77 -9.35 -22.94
C GLU A 256 6.45 -10.84 -23.08
N ARG A 257 6.48 -11.61 -21.99
CA ARG A 257 6.11 -13.03 -21.98
C ARG A 257 4.66 -13.24 -22.42
N GLU A 258 3.71 -12.45 -21.89
CA GLU A 258 2.31 -12.52 -22.34
C GLU A 258 2.17 -12.19 -23.84
N ARG A 259 2.92 -11.19 -24.32
CA ARG A 259 2.89 -10.78 -25.72
C ARG A 259 3.43 -11.89 -26.63
N GLU A 260 4.52 -12.53 -26.25
CA GLU A 260 5.10 -13.67 -26.96
C GLU A 260 4.15 -14.87 -26.99
N GLU A 261 3.51 -15.19 -25.86
CA GLU A 261 2.54 -16.28 -25.79
C GLU A 261 1.33 -16.02 -26.69
N ARG A 262 0.79 -14.79 -26.68
CA ARG A 262 -0.28 -14.38 -27.60
C ARG A 262 0.16 -14.51 -29.06
N TYR A 263 1.41 -14.16 -29.37
CA TYR A 263 1.95 -14.31 -30.72
C TYR A 263 2.06 -15.79 -31.11
N ARG A 264 2.57 -16.66 -30.23
CA ARG A 264 2.63 -18.12 -30.42
C ARG A 264 1.25 -18.72 -30.68
N ILE A 265 0.25 -18.38 -29.86
CA ILE A 265 -1.14 -18.83 -30.03
C ILE A 265 -1.69 -18.37 -31.39
N LYS A 266 -1.41 -17.13 -31.80
CA LYS A 266 -1.84 -16.60 -33.09
C LYS A 266 -1.20 -17.36 -34.26
N MET A 267 0.08 -17.70 -34.16
CA MET A 267 0.79 -18.46 -35.18
C MET A 267 0.32 -19.91 -35.26
N ASP A 268 0.06 -20.56 -34.13
CA ASP A 268 -0.52 -21.91 -34.08
C ASP A 268 -1.93 -21.96 -34.70
N LYS A 269 -2.78 -20.96 -34.38
CA LYS A 269 -4.10 -20.82 -35.03
C LYS A 269 -3.97 -20.67 -36.54
N LYS A 270 -3.03 -19.85 -37.03
CA LYS A 270 -2.78 -19.69 -38.48
C LYS A 270 -2.32 -21.00 -39.12
N ARG A 271 -1.43 -21.75 -38.48
CA ARG A 271 -0.96 -23.06 -38.95
C ARG A 271 -2.12 -24.06 -39.05
N LYS A 272 -2.91 -24.22 -37.99
CA LYS A 272 -4.09 -25.10 -37.95
C LYS A 272 -5.13 -24.75 -39.01
N ILE A 273 -5.33 -23.46 -39.29
CA ILE A 273 -6.25 -23.02 -40.36
C ILE A 273 -5.71 -23.42 -41.74
N LYS A 274 -4.41 -23.25 -42.00
CA LYS A 274 -3.79 -23.68 -43.27
C LYS A 274 -3.85 -25.19 -43.45
N GLU A 275 -3.55 -25.96 -42.40
CA GLU A 275 -3.66 -27.43 -42.42
C GLU A 275 -5.09 -27.87 -42.74
N LYS A 276 -6.10 -27.32 -42.05
CA LYS A 276 -7.52 -27.57 -42.33
C LYS A 276 -7.92 -27.22 -43.76
N LEU A 277 -7.37 -26.14 -44.33
CA LEU A 277 -7.64 -25.75 -45.71
C LEU A 277 -7.05 -26.76 -46.71
N VAL A 278 -5.80 -27.18 -46.48
CA VAL A 278 -5.13 -28.20 -47.31
C VAL A 278 -5.85 -29.54 -47.21
N GLU A 279 -6.29 -29.93 -46.02
CA GLU A 279 -7.06 -31.16 -45.80
C GLU A 279 -8.39 -31.12 -46.56
N ARG A 280 -9.12 -29.99 -46.52
CA ARG A 280 -10.36 -29.77 -47.30
C ARG A 280 -10.12 -29.88 -48.81
N LEU A 281 -9.00 -29.36 -49.32
CA LEU A 281 -8.64 -29.44 -50.74
C LEU A 281 -8.27 -30.87 -51.16
N LYS A 282 -7.57 -31.63 -50.30
CA LYS A 282 -7.11 -33.00 -50.60
C LYS A 282 -8.20 -34.05 -50.45
N SER A 283 -9.06 -33.92 -49.45
CA SER A 283 -10.03 -34.96 -49.06
C SER A 283 -11.49 -34.59 -49.29
N GLY A 284 -11.75 -33.39 -49.84
CA GLY A 284 -13.09 -32.86 -50.08
C GLY A 284 -13.82 -32.44 -48.79
N TYR A 285 -14.98 -31.80 -48.93
CA TYR A 285 -15.80 -31.39 -47.79
C TYR A 285 -16.56 -32.61 -47.24
N LYS A 286 -16.04 -33.28 -46.21
CA LYS A 286 -16.78 -34.33 -45.49
C LYS A 286 -17.85 -33.71 -44.59
N GLN A 287 -19.00 -33.37 -45.15
CA GLN A 287 -20.21 -33.06 -44.37
C GLN A 287 -20.76 -34.37 -43.80
N LYS A 288 -20.81 -34.49 -42.47
CA LYS A 288 -21.69 -35.46 -41.83
C LYS A 288 -23.10 -34.85 -41.82
N PRO A 289 -24.12 -35.49 -42.41
CA PRO A 289 -25.49 -35.00 -42.31
C PRO A 289 -25.92 -34.98 -40.83
N LEU A 290 -26.71 -33.96 -40.45
CA LEU A 290 -27.21 -33.75 -39.08
C LEU A 290 -28.30 -34.75 -38.66
N GLY A 291 -28.45 -35.86 -39.37
CA GLY A 291 -29.40 -36.92 -39.06
C GLY A 291 -28.76 -38.27 -39.38
N GLY A 292 -28.22 -38.91 -38.36
CA GLY A 292 -27.79 -40.31 -38.34
C GLY A 292 -28.21 -40.89 -37.01
#